data_AF-A0AA42H0K7-F1
#
_entry.id   AF-A0AA42H0K7-F1
#
_cell.length_a   1.000
_cell.length_b   1.000
_cell.length_c   1.000
_cell.angle_alpha   90.00
_cell.angle_beta   90.00
_cell.angle_gamma   90.00
#
_symmetry.space_group_name_H-M   'P 1'
#
loop_
_entity.id
_entity.type
_entity.pdbx_description
1 polymer ?
#
loop_
_entity_poly.entity_id
_entity_poly.type
_entity_poly.pdbx_seq_one_letter_code
_entity_poly.pdbx_strand_id
1 'polypeptide(L)'
;MNIHAASNLDIEKFRKVYALVTGGATEGERSAAKARAGKIAERAGMSLLDAVSKLDAPKPTSKPASNPFDDLFNSPEMRAQRAERQRKDGVKRERVLREYGSVKAVFDPTPWEFALRKAIEPFSILIPYACVSGVQRHYTASMDGELAGDFIKGTPRVKSAISSAFPMPTTIRAAMDEIKSWNRLRWDRSLFFDTHEPEAEVSVRTRLVEEFVAREPVHSWDDMEARFAWKKYEFESEYIDPVERKDPFMDRIEDDFAILRGLYEKRDIETPHVHTGHRTNADKRAAVLSMLDAQPELSDREISRRVGVSPQTVGNWRRRTAAA
;
A
#
# COMPACT_ATOMS: atom_id res chain seq x y z
N MET A 1 38.43 -39.98 -50.38
CA MET A 1 38.65 -38.52 -50.28
C MET A 1 37.30 -37.83 -50.39
N ASN A 2 36.95 -37.02 -49.38
CA ASN A 2 35.68 -36.30 -49.22
C ASN A 2 35.39 -35.35 -50.39
N ILE A 3 34.12 -35.23 -50.80
CA ILE A 3 33.48 -33.91 -50.97
C ILE A 3 31.99 -34.02 -50.60
N HIS A 4 31.67 -33.77 -49.33
CA HIS A 4 30.37 -33.23 -48.96
C HIS A 4 30.30 -31.80 -49.51
N ALA A 5 29.63 -31.57 -50.63
CA ALA A 5 29.25 -30.23 -51.07
C ALA A 5 27.74 -30.07 -50.87
N ALA A 6 27.33 -29.86 -49.62
CA ALA A 6 26.01 -29.32 -49.32
C ALA A 6 25.99 -27.88 -49.84
N SER A 7 25.55 -27.75 -51.08
CA SER A 7 25.45 -26.50 -51.79
C SER A 7 24.16 -25.78 -51.38
N ASN A 8 24.24 -25.04 -50.28
CA ASN A 8 23.12 -24.20 -49.81
C ASN A 8 22.99 -22.99 -50.75
N LEU A 9 22.01 -23.04 -51.65
CA LEU A 9 21.53 -21.86 -52.36
C LEU A 9 21.19 -20.76 -51.33
N ASP A 10 21.81 -19.59 -51.44
CA ASP A 10 21.42 -18.41 -50.67
C ASP A 10 20.06 -17.91 -51.20
N ILE A 11 18.98 -18.45 -50.60
CA ILE A 11 17.60 -18.24 -51.05
C ILE A 11 17.23 -16.76 -51.00
N GLU A 12 17.73 -15.98 -50.03
CA GLU A 12 17.39 -14.56 -49.93
C GLU A 12 18.08 -13.72 -51.01
N LYS A 13 19.35 -13.97 -51.26
CA LYS A 13 20.10 -13.32 -52.35
C LYS A 13 19.52 -13.70 -53.70
N PHE A 14 19.18 -14.96 -53.90
CA PHE A 14 18.53 -15.43 -55.11
C PHE A 14 17.15 -14.79 -55.31
N ARG A 15 16.31 -14.71 -54.25
CA ARG A 15 15.00 -14.03 -54.27
C ARG A 15 15.10 -12.57 -54.70
N LYS A 16 16.06 -11.81 -54.16
CA LYS A 16 16.27 -10.40 -54.51
C LYS A 16 16.67 -10.21 -55.97
N VAL A 17 17.55 -11.07 -56.48
CA VAL A 17 17.97 -11.01 -57.89
C VAL A 17 16.83 -11.46 -58.82
N TYR A 18 16.08 -12.49 -58.43
CA TYR A 18 14.96 -12.99 -59.23
C TYR A 18 13.78 -12.00 -59.29
N ALA A 19 13.56 -11.19 -58.24
CA ALA A 19 12.58 -10.10 -58.29
C ALA A 19 12.88 -9.06 -59.38
N LEU A 20 14.15 -8.85 -59.75
CA LEU A 20 14.53 -7.97 -60.87
C LEU A 20 14.35 -8.63 -62.24
N VAL A 21 14.27 -9.97 -62.29
CA VAL A 21 13.94 -10.70 -63.52
C VAL A 21 12.47 -10.49 -63.89
N THR A 22 11.58 -10.47 -62.88
CA THR A 22 10.13 -10.29 -63.07
C THR A 22 9.71 -8.81 -63.07
N GLY A 23 10.39 -7.96 -62.30
CA GLY A 23 10.02 -6.56 -62.08
C GLY A 23 10.97 -5.50 -62.64
N GLY A 24 12.01 -5.87 -63.40
CA GLY A 24 12.94 -4.91 -64.01
C GLY A 24 12.27 -3.97 -65.03
N ALA A 25 12.71 -2.71 -65.08
CA ALA A 25 12.06 -1.65 -65.87
C ALA A 25 12.36 -1.74 -67.38
N THR A 26 13.48 -2.37 -67.75
CA THR A 26 13.90 -2.55 -69.14
C THR A 26 14.21 -4.00 -69.50
N GLU A 27 14.16 -4.33 -70.80
CA GLU A 27 14.51 -5.67 -71.29
C GLU A 27 15.98 -6.04 -71.01
N GLY A 28 16.89 -5.05 -71.10
CA GLY A 28 18.30 -5.24 -70.78
C GLY A 28 18.53 -5.58 -69.30
N GLU A 29 17.81 -4.92 -68.39
CA GLU A 29 17.87 -5.20 -66.95
C GLU A 29 17.34 -6.60 -66.60
N ARG A 30 16.22 -7.00 -67.21
CA ARG A 30 15.63 -8.34 -66.99
C ARG A 30 16.56 -9.44 -67.52
N SER A 31 17.17 -9.25 -68.68
CA SER A 31 18.13 -10.19 -69.26
C SER A 31 19.40 -10.31 -68.41
N ALA A 32 19.96 -9.19 -67.96
CA ALA A 32 21.13 -9.17 -67.06
C ALA A 32 20.82 -9.81 -65.70
N ALA A 33 19.64 -9.55 -65.13
CA ALA A 33 19.17 -10.17 -63.90
C ALA A 33 18.99 -11.69 -64.08
N LYS A 34 18.47 -12.14 -65.22
CA LYS A 34 18.28 -13.57 -65.53
C LYS A 34 19.63 -14.29 -65.64
N ALA A 35 20.61 -13.69 -66.31
CA ALA A 35 21.97 -14.23 -66.40
C ALA A 35 22.64 -14.30 -65.01
N ARG A 36 22.40 -13.31 -64.14
CA ARG A 36 22.93 -13.28 -62.78
C ARG A 36 22.26 -14.30 -61.86
N ALA A 37 20.94 -14.47 -61.97
CA ALA A 37 20.19 -15.51 -61.26
C ALA A 37 20.66 -16.90 -61.69
N GLY A 38 20.88 -17.12 -63.00
CA GLY A 38 21.43 -18.37 -63.55
C GLY A 38 22.77 -18.73 -62.92
N LYS A 39 23.72 -17.79 -62.87
CA LYS A 39 25.03 -18.00 -62.23
C LYS A 39 24.94 -18.32 -60.73
N ILE A 40 23.95 -17.76 -60.03
CA ILE A 40 23.74 -18.05 -58.60
C ILE A 40 23.21 -19.49 -58.43
N ALA A 41 22.27 -19.92 -59.27
CA ALA A 41 21.76 -21.29 -59.29
C ALA A 41 22.84 -22.31 -59.68
N GLU A 42 23.61 -22.03 -60.72
CA GLU A 42 24.70 -22.90 -61.20
C GLU A 42 25.81 -23.05 -60.15
N ARG A 43 26.19 -21.96 -59.46
CA ARG A 43 27.15 -22.03 -58.35
C ARG A 43 26.60 -22.86 -57.19
N ALA A 44 25.29 -22.92 -57.06
CA ALA A 44 24.61 -23.79 -56.13
C ALA A 44 24.39 -25.23 -56.67
N GLY A 45 24.91 -25.58 -57.85
CA GLY A 45 24.74 -26.90 -58.46
C GLY A 45 23.32 -27.20 -58.91
N MET A 46 22.50 -26.17 -59.13
CA MET A 46 21.08 -26.28 -59.47
C MET A 46 20.80 -25.64 -60.83
N SER A 47 19.75 -26.11 -61.52
CA SER A 47 19.21 -25.37 -62.66
C SER A 47 18.47 -24.11 -62.18
N LEU A 48 18.34 -23.12 -63.05
CA LEU A 48 17.59 -21.90 -62.72
C LEU A 48 16.12 -22.22 -62.35
N LEU A 49 15.50 -23.20 -63.01
CA LEU A 49 14.13 -23.62 -62.72
C LEU A 49 14.03 -24.28 -61.33
N ASP A 50 15.00 -25.12 -60.95
CA ASP A 50 15.01 -25.74 -59.62
C ASP A 50 15.28 -24.74 -58.50
N ALA A 51 16.04 -23.68 -58.79
CA ALA A 51 16.25 -22.60 -57.83
C ALA A 51 14.99 -21.73 -57.65
N VAL A 52 14.20 -21.53 -58.72
CA VAL A 52 12.92 -20.81 -58.67
C VAL A 52 11.87 -21.61 -57.91
N SER A 53 11.76 -22.93 -58.11
CA SER A 53 10.79 -23.76 -57.38
C SER A 53 11.04 -23.75 -55.86
N LYS A 54 12.29 -23.51 -55.42
CA LYS A 54 12.64 -23.31 -54.00
C LYS A 54 12.21 -21.95 -53.43
N LEU A 55 11.82 -20.97 -54.25
CA LEU A 55 11.28 -19.69 -53.79
C LEU A 55 9.84 -19.81 -53.26
N ASP A 56 9.08 -20.77 -53.80
CA ASP A 56 7.68 -21.03 -53.44
C ASP A 56 7.54 -21.86 -52.16
N ALA A 57 8.64 -22.40 -51.62
CA ALA A 57 8.63 -23.07 -50.34
C ALA A 57 8.30 -22.05 -49.22
N PRO A 58 7.33 -22.36 -48.33
CA PRO A 58 6.97 -21.47 -47.24
C PRO A 58 8.20 -21.17 -46.39
N LYS A 59 8.44 -19.88 -46.15
CA LYS A 59 9.58 -19.37 -45.37
C LYS A 59 9.60 -20.14 -44.03
N PRO A 60 10.66 -20.89 -43.69
CA PRO A 60 10.83 -21.30 -42.30
C PRO A 60 10.94 -20.00 -41.52
N THR A 61 9.92 -19.72 -40.71
CA THR A 61 9.94 -18.61 -39.77
C THR A 61 11.17 -18.81 -38.91
N SER A 62 12.21 -18.02 -39.16
CA SER A 62 13.35 -17.94 -38.27
C SER A 62 12.79 -17.69 -36.88
N LYS A 63 13.01 -18.63 -35.96
CA LYS A 63 12.73 -18.38 -34.54
C LYS A 63 13.39 -17.03 -34.22
N PRO A 64 12.67 -16.07 -33.61
CA PRO A 64 13.29 -14.82 -33.22
C PRO A 64 14.53 -15.16 -32.40
N ALA A 65 15.63 -14.46 -32.68
CA ALA A 65 16.87 -14.63 -31.94
C ALA A 65 16.54 -14.60 -30.44
N SER A 66 16.90 -15.68 -29.74
CA SER A 66 16.80 -15.79 -28.27
C SER A 66 17.24 -14.47 -27.67
N ASN A 67 16.31 -13.73 -27.04
CA ASN A 67 16.64 -12.42 -26.53
C ASN A 67 17.70 -12.63 -25.44
N PRO A 68 18.88 -11.98 -25.49
CA PRO A 68 19.94 -12.20 -24.49
C PRO A 68 19.50 -11.86 -23.05
N PHE A 69 18.35 -11.19 -22.90
CA PHE A 69 17.69 -10.93 -21.63
C PHE A 69 16.76 -12.08 -21.16
N ASP A 70 16.33 -12.99 -22.03
CA ASP A 70 15.43 -14.09 -21.66
C ASP A 70 16.09 -15.03 -20.64
N ASP A 71 17.38 -15.31 -20.79
CA ASP A 71 18.15 -16.11 -19.84
C ASP A 71 18.39 -15.38 -18.51
N LEU A 72 18.49 -14.05 -18.53
CA LEU A 72 18.63 -13.21 -17.34
C LEU A 72 17.34 -13.15 -16.52
N PHE A 73 16.18 -12.99 -17.18
CA PHE A 73 14.87 -12.87 -16.52
C PHE A 73 14.18 -14.23 -16.27
N ASN A 74 14.66 -15.33 -16.86
CA ASN A 74 14.15 -16.69 -16.66
C ASN A 74 15.18 -17.67 -16.07
N SER A 75 16.12 -17.15 -15.27
CA SER A 75 17.04 -17.98 -14.50
C SER A 75 16.28 -19.04 -13.67
N PRO A 76 16.88 -20.21 -13.40
CA PRO A 76 16.27 -21.23 -12.55
C PRO A 76 15.84 -20.68 -11.18
N GLU A 77 16.62 -19.77 -10.60
CA GLU A 77 16.33 -19.09 -9.34
C GLU A 77 15.08 -18.22 -9.42
N MET A 78 14.95 -17.39 -10.46
CA MET A 78 13.77 -16.55 -10.67
C MET A 78 12.50 -17.37 -10.96
N ARG A 79 12.66 -18.53 -11.61
CA ARG A 79 11.55 -19.49 -11.80
C ARG A 79 11.14 -20.14 -10.49
N ALA A 80 12.11 -20.57 -9.66
CA ALA A 80 11.84 -21.12 -8.34
C ALA A 80 11.17 -20.08 -7.42
N GLN A 81 11.63 -18.82 -7.45
CA GLN A 81 11.03 -17.73 -6.68
C GLN A 81 9.59 -17.43 -7.13
N ARG A 82 9.33 -17.40 -8.45
CA ARG A 82 7.96 -17.25 -8.98
C ARG A 82 7.05 -18.41 -8.57
N ALA A 83 7.54 -19.65 -8.66
CA ALA A 83 6.78 -20.83 -8.25
C ALA A 83 6.44 -20.79 -6.75
N GLU A 84 7.39 -20.38 -5.90
CA GLU A 84 7.17 -20.24 -4.46
C GLU A 84 6.16 -19.13 -4.15
N ARG A 85 6.22 -17.98 -4.85
CA ARG A 85 5.20 -16.93 -4.72
C ARG A 85 3.81 -17.43 -5.12
N GLN A 86 3.70 -18.08 -6.28
CA GLN A 86 2.43 -18.66 -6.75
C GLN A 86 1.86 -19.69 -5.77
N ARG A 87 2.73 -20.48 -5.11
CA ARG A 87 2.34 -21.43 -4.06
C ARG A 87 1.78 -20.69 -2.83
N LYS A 88 2.50 -19.69 -2.32
CA LYS A 88 2.04 -18.85 -1.20
C LYS A 88 0.72 -18.15 -1.53
N ASP A 89 0.61 -17.58 -2.72
CA ASP A 89 -0.60 -16.87 -3.17
C ASP A 89 -1.74 -17.84 -3.43
N GLY A 90 -1.48 -19.10 -3.81
CA GLY A 90 -2.48 -20.17 -3.82
C GLY A 90 -3.14 -20.37 -2.45
N VAL A 91 -2.34 -20.50 -1.39
CA VAL A 91 -2.85 -20.63 -0.02
C VAL A 91 -3.63 -19.39 0.41
N LYS A 92 -3.12 -18.19 0.10
CA LYS A 92 -3.82 -16.92 0.40
C LYS A 92 -5.16 -16.83 -0.35
N ARG A 93 -5.20 -17.20 -1.64
CA ARG A 93 -6.43 -17.22 -2.44
C ARG A 93 -7.47 -18.18 -1.86
N GLU A 94 -7.10 -19.38 -1.44
CA GLU A 94 -8.03 -20.32 -0.80
C GLU A 94 -8.64 -19.74 0.47
N ARG A 95 -7.84 -19.06 1.29
CA ARG A 95 -8.32 -18.35 2.49
C ARG A 95 -9.32 -17.25 2.12
N VAL A 96 -8.99 -16.42 1.15
CA VAL A 96 -9.86 -15.33 0.69
C VAL A 96 -11.16 -15.88 0.10
N LEU A 97 -11.10 -16.94 -0.70
CA LEU A 97 -12.31 -17.58 -1.24
C LEU A 97 -13.19 -18.18 -0.15
N ARG A 98 -12.62 -18.70 0.94
CA ARG A 98 -13.41 -19.18 2.08
C ARG A 98 -14.13 -18.04 2.81
N GLU A 99 -13.50 -16.88 2.90
CA GLU A 99 -14.06 -15.71 3.58
C GLU A 99 -15.16 -15.02 2.75
N TYR A 100 -14.89 -14.75 1.47
CA TYR A 100 -15.82 -14.02 0.60
C TYR A 100 -16.79 -14.95 -0.16
N GLY A 101 -16.52 -16.26 -0.21
CA GLY A 101 -17.32 -17.28 -0.88
C GLY A 101 -17.10 -17.38 -2.39
N SER A 102 -16.69 -16.32 -3.08
CA SER A 102 -16.41 -16.35 -4.53
C SER A 102 -15.49 -15.21 -4.97
N VAL A 103 -14.84 -15.37 -6.13
CA VAL A 103 -14.08 -14.28 -6.77
C VAL A 103 -14.99 -13.08 -7.04
N LYS A 104 -16.24 -13.30 -7.46
CA LYS A 104 -17.18 -12.20 -7.68
C LYS A 104 -17.36 -11.34 -6.42
N ALA A 105 -17.56 -11.98 -5.27
CA ALA A 105 -17.78 -11.30 -3.99
C ALA A 105 -16.55 -10.51 -3.51
N VAL A 106 -15.33 -10.97 -3.81
CA VAL A 106 -14.08 -10.22 -3.52
C VAL A 106 -14.05 -8.87 -4.26
N PHE A 107 -14.59 -8.82 -5.48
CA PHE A 107 -14.63 -7.62 -6.32
C PHE A 107 -15.95 -6.85 -6.25
N ASP A 108 -16.95 -7.32 -5.50
CA ASP A 108 -18.17 -6.56 -5.31
C ASP A 108 -17.86 -5.31 -4.46
N PRO A 109 -18.41 -4.13 -4.80
CA PRO A 109 -18.12 -2.93 -4.04
C PRO A 109 -18.66 -3.07 -2.61
N THR A 110 -17.84 -2.67 -1.65
CA THR A 110 -18.25 -2.57 -0.25
C THR A 110 -19.23 -1.40 -0.06
N PRO A 111 -19.99 -1.36 1.06
CA PRO A 111 -20.84 -0.21 1.37
C PRO A 111 -20.09 1.13 1.36
N TRP A 112 -18.82 1.14 1.76
CA TRP A 112 -17.97 2.33 1.72
C TRP A 112 -17.63 2.74 0.28
N GLU A 113 -17.24 1.80 -0.59
CA GLU A 113 -16.99 2.09 -2.01
C GLU A 113 -18.24 2.64 -2.70
N PHE A 114 -19.43 2.07 -2.42
CA PHE A 114 -20.69 2.58 -2.93
C PHE A 114 -20.98 4.02 -2.46
N ALA A 115 -20.75 4.32 -1.18
CA ALA A 115 -20.96 5.66 -0.64
C ALA A 115 -20.02 6.69 -1.30
N LEU A 116 -18.74 6.35 -1.46
CA LEU A 116 -17.76 7.21 -2.15
C LEU A 116 -18.17 7.45 -3.60
N ARG A 117 -18.51 6.38 -4.33
CA ARG A 117 -18.95 6.46 -5.74
C ARG A 117 -20.17 7.37 -5.89
N LYS A 118 -21.16 7.24 -5.01
CA LYS A 118 -22.35 8.09 -5.00
C LYS A 118 -22.02 9.56 -4.73
N ALA A 119 -21.06 9.84 -3.85
CA ALA A 119 -20.68 11.21 -3.51
C ALA A 119 -20.04 11.97 -4.68
N ILE A 120 -19.31 11.27 -5.56
CA ILE A 120 -18.63 11.87 -6.73
C ILE A 120 -19.44 11.78 -8.03
N GLU A 121 -20.55 11.04 -8.03
CA GLU A 121 -21.39 10.80 -9.22
C GLU A 121 -21.69 12.07 -10.05
N PRO A 122 -22.03 13.22 -9.45
CA PRO A 122 -22.42 14.41 -10.23
C PRO A 122 -21.30 15.06 -11.05
N PHE A 123 -20.04 14.67 -10.84
CA PHE A 123 -18.88 15.28 -11.50
C PHE A 123 -17.79 14.24 -11.83
N SER A 124 -18.16 12.97 -11.99
CA SER A 124 -17.24 11.90 -12.38
C SER A 124 -17.59 11.34 -13.76
N ILE A 125 -16.57 10.83 -14.45
CA ILE A 125 -16.73 10.07 -15.70
C ILE A 125 -16.43 8.62 -15.40
N LEU A 126 -17.40 7.75 -15.67
CA LEU A 126 -17.30 6.31 -15.46
C LEU A 126 -17.07 5.59 -16.79
N ILE A 127 -16.14 4.63 -16.80
CA ILE A 127 -15.86 3.80 -17.98
C ILE A 127 -16.10 2.33 -17.63
N PRO A 128 -16.86 1.59 -18.46
CA PRO A 128 -17.09 0.17 -18.23
C PRO A 128 -15.84 -0.66 -18.51
N TYR A 129 -15.65 -1.73 -17.74
CA TYR A 129 -14.60 -2.72 -17.96
C TYR A 129 -15.07 -4.13 -17.59
N ALA A 130 -14.48 -5.13 -18.25
CA ALA A 130 -14.68 -6.53 -17.92
C ALA A 130 -13.80 -6.89 -16.70
N CYS A 131 -14.42 -7.09 -15.55
CA CYS A 131 -13.72 -7.52 -14.34
C CYS A 131 -13.26 -8.99 -14.46
N VAL A 132 -12.21 -9.37 -13.74
CA VAL A 132 -11.72 -10.77 -13.64
C VAL A 132 -12.78 -11.75 -13.15
N SER A 133 -13.81 -11.26 -12.48
CA SER A 133 -14.98 -12.04 -12.07
C SER A 133 -15.96 -12.38 -13.20
N GLY A 134 -15.73 -11.88 -14.43
CA GLY A 134 -16.65 -12.00 -15.57
C GLY A 134 -17.81 -11.02 -15.55
N VAL A 135 -17.89 -10.14 -14.54
CA VAL A 135 -18.94 -9.13 -14.39
C VAL A 135 -18.48 -7.81 -15.03
N GLN A 136 -19.37 -7.16 -15.79
CA GLN A 136 -19.15 -5.80 -16.26
C GLN A 136 -19.24 -4.82 -15.09
N ARG A 137 -18.18 -4.06 -14.86
CA ARG A 137 -18.07 -3.06 -13.79
C ARG A 137 -17.66 -1.72 -14.38
N HIS A 138 -17.64 -0.67 -13.56
CA HIS A 138 -17.20 0.65 -13.98
C HIS A 138 -16.04 1.09 -13.09
N TYR A 139 -15.06 1.75 -13.68
CA TYR A 139 -14.02 2.47 -12.94
C TYR A 139 -14.19 3.99 -13.14
N THR A 140 -13.70 4.77 -12.19
CA THR A 140 -13.72 6.24 -12.29
C THR A 140 -12.55 6.68 -13.18
N ALA A 141 -12.81 7.23 -14.36
CA ALA A 141 -11.79 7.70 -15.30
C ALA A 141 -11.36 9.15 -15.03
N SER A 142 -12.26 9.97 -14.48
CA SER A 142 -11.94 11.31 -13.99
C SER A 142 -12.93 11.77 -12.94
N MET A 143 -12.51 12.71 -12.09
CA MET A 143 -13.33 13.40 -11.10
C MET A 143 -13.07 14.90 -11.16
N ASP A 144 -14.11 15.70 -11.39
CA ASP A 144 -14.04 17.17 -11.43
C ASP A 144 -12.97 17.68 -12.41
N GLY A 145 -12.82 16.99 -13.55
CA GLY A 145 -11.84 17.31 -14.60
C GLY A 145 -10.42 16.79 -14.36
N GLU A 146 -10.12 16.22 -13.18
CA GLU A 146 -8.84 15.56 -12.91
C GLU A 146 -8.89 14.09 -13.38
N LEU A 147 -7.95 13.69 -14.24
CA LEU A 147 -7.84 12.30 -14.70
C LEU A 147 -7.46 11.37 -13.55
N ALA A 148 -8.11 10.21 -13.51
CA ALA A 148 -7.76 9.16 -12.57
C ALA A 148 -6.46 8.44 -12.97
N GLY A 149 -5.63 8.17 -11.98
CA GLY A 149 -4.36 7.45 -12.12
C GLY A 149 -3.57 7.49 -10.80
N ASP A 150 -2.35 6.95 -10.84
CA ASP A 150 -1.50 6.71 -9.65
C ASP A 150 -1.32 7.96 -8.77
N PHE A 151 -1.29 9.14 -9.39
CA PHE A 151 -0.99 10.41 -8.73
C PHE A 151 -2.21 11.31 -8.51
N ILE A 152 -3.43 10.77 -8.61
CA ILE A 152 -4.65 11.57 -8.39
C ILE A 152 -4.63 12.24 -7.01
N LYS A 153 -4.88 13.55 -6.94
CA LYS A 153 -4.88 14.29 -5.66
C LYS A 153 -6.28 14.54 -5.14
N GLY A 154 -7.23 14.73 -6.05
CA GLY A 154 -8.58 15.19 -5.75
C GLY A 154 -8.61 16.71 -5.61
N THR A 155 -9.48 17.35 -6.39
CA THR A 155 -9.80 18.77 -6.24
C THR A 155 -10.43 19.06 -4.86
N PRO A 156 -10.51 20.32 -4.41
CA PRO A 156 -11.21 20.66 -3.16
C PRO A 156 -12.66 20.16 -3.13
N ARG A 157 -13.35 20.19 -4.27
CA ARG A 157 -14.72 19.69 -4.40
C ARG A 157 -14.79 18.17 -4.22
N VAL A 158 -13.87 17.44 -4.87
CA VAL A 158 -13.75 15.98 -4.74
C VAL A 158 -13.47 15.60 -3.28
N LYS A 159 -12.48 16.23 -2.66
CA LYS A 159 -12.11 15.99 -1.25
C LYS A 159 -13.30 16.25 -0.32
N SER A 160 -14.00 17.38 -0.49
CA SER A 160 -15.18 17.72 0.31
C SER A 160 -16.31 16.68 0.17
N ALA A 161 -16.60 16.23 -1.06
CA ALA A 161 -17.62 15.21 -1.30
C ALA A 161 -17.24 13.87 -0.68
N ILE A 162 -15.99 13.42 -0.85
CA ILE A 162 -15.47 12.16 -0.31
C ILE A 162 -15.44 12.16 1.22
N SER A 163 -15.01 13.25 1.85
CA SER A 163 -15.05 13.41 3.31
C SER A 163 -16.49 13.39 3.86
N SER A 164 -17.47 13.75 3.05
CA SER A 164 -18.89 13.79 3.44
C SER A 164 -19.66 12.51 3.09
N ALA A 165 -19.07 11.58 2.32
CA ALA A 165 -19.72 10.35 1.88
C ALA A 165 -20.13 9.45 3.06
N PHE A 166 -19.28 9.41 4.09
CA PHE A 166 -19.52 8.82 5.40
C PHE A 166 -18.55 9.46 6.41
N PRO A 167 -18.82 9.39 7.73
CA PRO A 167 -18.03 10.11 8.73
C PRO A 167 -16.52 9.91 8.59
N MET A 168 -15.76 11.00 8.69
CA MET A 168 -14.30 10.91 8.83
C MET A 168 -13.95 10.33 10.21
N PRO A 169 -12.83 9.59 10.32
CA PRO A 169 -12.33 9.17 11.62
C PRO A 169 -12.07 10.35 12.55
N THR A 170 -12.39 10.18 13.83
CA THR A 170 -12.18 11.19 14.87
C THR A 170 -11.03 10.84 15.81
N THR A 171 -10.45 9.65 15.68
CA THR A 171 -9.30 9.18 16.47
C THR A 171 -8.26 8.56 15.55
N ILE A 172 -7.00 8.56 15.97
CA ILE A 172 -5.90 7.98 15.19
C ILE A 172 -6.14 6.48 14.97
N ARG A 173 -6.63 5.79 16.01
CA ARG A 173 -6.97 4.37 15.93
C ARG A 173 -8.04 4.08 14.87
N ALA A 174 -9.14 4.83 14.88
CA ALA A 174 -10.20 4.65 13.88
C ALA A 174 -9.70 4.92 12.45
N ALA A 175 -8.82 5.91 12.28
CA ALA A 175 -8.20 6.20 10.99
C ALA A 175 -7.32 5.04 10.49
N MET A 176 -6.52 4.45 11.37
CA MET A 176 -5.72 3.28 11.05
C MET A 176 -6.56 2.06 10.69
N ASP A 177 -7.66 1.81 11.42
CA ASP A 177 -8.56 0.70 11.14
C ASP A 177 -9.21 0.83 9.77
N GLU A 178 -9.55 2.06 9.36
CA GLU A 178 -10.03 2.36 8.01
C GLU A 178 -8.94 2.08 6.96
N ILE A 179 -7.71 2.59 7.14
CA ILE A 179 -6.59 2.34 6.20
C ILE A 179 -6.28 0.83 6.07
N LYS A 180 -6.25 0.10 7.19
CA LYS A 180 -6.01 -1.35 7.19
C LYS A 180 -7.10 -2.10 6.45
N SER A 181 -8.35 -1.68 6.59
CA SER A 181 -9.49 -2.22 5.83
C SER A 181 -9.29 -2.03 4.33
N TRP A 182 -8.87 -0.84 3.88
CA TRP A 182 -8.57 -0.57 2.47
C TRP A 182 -7.40 -1.39 1.94
N ASN A 183 -6.29 -1.46 2.68
CA ASN A 183 -5.12 -2.24 2.29
C ASN A 183 -5.41 -3.73 2.22
N ARG A 184 -6.18 -4.27 3.19
CA ARG A 184 -6.62 -5.66 3.17
C ARG A 184 -7.42 -5.96 1.90
N LEU A 185 -8.44 -5.14 1.60
CA LEU A 185 -9.28 -5.34 0.42
C LEU A 185 -8.46 -5.28 -0.87
N ARG A 186 -7.53 -4.32 -0.97
CA ARG A 186 -6.59 -4.21 -2.09
C ARG A 186 -5.77 -5.49 -2.22
N TRP A 187 -5.11 -5.94 -1.16
CA TRP A 187 -4.27 -7.15 -1.17
C TRP A 187 -5.08 -8.41 -1.52
N ASP A 188 -6.29 -8.55 -0.97
CA ASP A 188 -7.18 -9.68 -1.27
C ASP A 188 -7.57 -9.71 -2.77
N ARG A 189 -7.84 -8.54 -3.38
CA ARG A 189 -8.13 -8.42 -4.81
C ARG A 189 -6.90 -8.62 -5.69
N SER A 190 -5.73 -8.12 -5.27
CA SER A 190 -4.46 -8.28 -5.99
C SER A 190 -4.05 -9.75 -6.16
N LEU A 191 -4.50 -10.65 -5.28
CA LEU A 191 -4.26 -12.09 -5.44
C LEU A 191 -4.90 -12.71 -6.69
N PHE A 192 -5.92 -12.05 -7.26
CA PHE A 192 -6.62 -12.52 -8.46
C PHE A 192 -6.30 -11.67 -9.70
N PHE A 193 -5.64 -10.53 -9.52
CA PHE A 193 -5.31 -9.60 -10.57
C PHE A 193 -4.02 -8.84 -10.21
N ASP A 194 -2.93 -9.16 -10.91
CA ASP A 194 -1.54 -8.73 -10.58
C ASP A 194 -1.36 -7.21 -10.41
N THR A 195 -2.28 -6.39 -10.89
CA THR A 195 -2.20 -4.91 -10.87
C THR A 195 -3.50 -4.28 -10.38
N HIS A 196 -4.17 -4.90 -9.40
CA HIS A 196 -5.37 -4.30 -8.84
C HIS A 196 -5.03 -3.01 -8.08
N GLU A 197 -5.40 -1.88 -8.68
CA GLU A 197 -5.39 -0.58 -8.05
C GLU A 197 -6.79 -0.25 -7.48
N PRO A 198 -6.86 0.40 -6.30
CA PRO A 198 -8.13 0.88 -5.77
C PRO A 198 -8.71 1.97 -6.67
N GLU A 199 -10.03 2.08 -6.66
CA GLU A 199 -10.76 3.10 -7.41
C GLU A 199 -10.33 4.52 -6.99
N ALA A 200 -10.46 5.48 -7.90
CA ALA A 200 -9.90 6.82 -7.73
C ALA A 200 -10.41 7.53 -6.46
N GLU A 201 -11.70 7.41 -6.16
CA GLU A 201 -12.29 7.97 -4.94
C GLU A 201 -11.84 7.27 -3.66
N VAL A 202 -11.55 5.96 -3.72
CA VAL A 202 -10.96 5.22 -2.60
C VAL A 202 -9.54 5.73 -2.36
N SER A 203 -8.75 5.90 -3.42
CA SER A 203 -7.40 6.46 -3.32
C SER A 203 -7.37 7.85 -2.68
N VAL A 204 -8.32 8.73 -3.05
CA VAL A 204 -8.45 10.06 -2.44
C VAL A 204 -8.89 9.94 -0.97
N ARG A 205 -9.85 9.06 -0.64
CA ARG A 205 -10.27 8.81 0.75
C ARG A 205 -9.10 8.33 1.61
N THR A 206 -8.34 7.34 1.15
CA THR A 206 -7.18 6.80 1.86
C THR A 206 -6.17 7.91 2.17
N ARG A 207 -5.83 8.76 1.19
CA ARG A 207 -4.92 9.90 1.41
C ARG A 207 -5.45 10.90 2.44
N LEU A 208 -6.75 11.20 2.42
CA LEU A 208 -7.36 12.10 3.42
C LEU A 208 -7.25 11.52 4.84
N VAL A 209 -7.41 10.21 4.98
CA VAL A 209 -7.29 9.52 6.27
C VAL A 209 -5.82 9.42 6.72
N GLU A 210 -4.89 9.18 5.80
CA GLU A 210 -3.44 9.23 6.08
C GLU A 210 -2.99 10.64 6.50
N GLU A 211 -3.46 11.69 5.81
CA GLU A 211 -3.20 13.08 6.20
C GLU A 211 -3.74 13.39 7.61
N PHE A 212 -4.90 12.82 7.98
CA PHE A 212 -5.45 12.92 9.33
C PHE A 212 -4.51 12.26 10.36
N VAL A 213 -4.08 11.01 10.13
CA VAL A 213 -3.12 10.31 11.02
C VAL A 213 -1.82 11.11 11.19
N ALA A 214 -1.33 11.71 10.10
CA ALA A 214 -0.10 12.48 10.12
C ALA A 214 -0.22 13.77 10.95
N ARG A 215 -1.35 14.47 10.89
CA ARG A 215 -1.51 15.83 11.43
C ARG A 215 -2.28 15.92 12.75
N GLU A 216 -3.21 15.00 13.02
CA GLU A 216 -4.08 15.08 14.19
C GLU A 216 -3.23 15.08 15.48
N PRO A 217 -3.44 15.99 16.43
CA PRO A 217 -2.76 15.93 17.71
C PRO A 217 -3.11 14.65 18.49
N VAL A 218 -2.15 14.15 19.27
CA VAL A 218 -2.39 13.04 20.19
C VAL A 218 -3.15 13.58 21.41
N HIS A 219 -4.30 12.99 21.75
CA HIS A 219 -5.11 13.39 22.91
C HIS A 219 -5.06 12.39 24.06
N SER A 220 -4.44 11.22 23.86
CA SER A 220 -4.38 10.13 24.82
C SER A 220 -3.11 9.28 24.68
N TRP A 221 -2.79 8.48 25.69
CA TRP A 221 -1.73 7.46 25.58
C TRP A 221 -2.03 6.47 24.45
N ASP A 222 -3.29 6.10 24.25
CA ASP A 222 -3.72 5.18 23.20
C ASP A 222 -3.54 5.75 21.79
N ASP A 223 -3.69 7.07 21.63
CA ASP A 223 -3.41 7.77 20.37
C ASP A 223 -1.91 7.79 20.05
N MET A 224 -1.05 7.93 21.07
CA MET A 224 0.40 7.87 20.88
C MET A 224 0.85 6.46 20.49
N GLU A 225 0.31 5.45 21.16
CA GLU A 225 0.54 4.05 20.83
C GLU A 225 0.06 3.72 19.41
N ALA A 226 -1.12 4.21 19.03
CA ALA A 226 -1.62 4.09 17.67
C ALA A 226 -0.65 4.72 16.66
N ARG A 227 -0.04 5.87 16.97
CA ARG A 227 0.94 6.51 16.08
C ARG A 227 2.22 5.68 15.89
N PHE A 228 2.74 5.05 16.94
CA PHE A 228 3.85 4.10 16.82
C PHE A 228 3.45 2.90 15.95
N ALA A 229 2.28 2.33 16.23
CA ALA A 229 1.75 1.21 15.45
C ALA A 229 1.53 1.58 13.98
N TRP A 230 1.15 2.83 13.67
CA TRP A 230 1.06 3.32 12.29
C TRP A 230 2.43 3.34 11.61
N LYS A 231 3.46 3.90 12.26
CA LYS A 231 4.80 3.95 11.68
C LYS A 231 5.40 2.56 11.45
N LYS A 232 5.15 1.63 12.36
CA LYS A 232 5.50 0.22 12.17
C LYS A 232 4.76 -0.38 10.97
N TYR A 233 3.43 -0.21 10.93
CA TYR A 233 2.61 -0.74 9.85
C TYR A 233 2.98 -0.19 8.47
N GLU A 234 3.21 1.13 8.37
CA GLU A 234 3.65 1.81 7.14
C GLU A 234 4.91 1.12 6.59
N PHE A 235 5.95 0.99 7.42
CA PHE A 235 7.20 0.33 7.07
C PHE A 235 6.98 -1.13 6.63
N GLU A 236 6.25 -1.90 7.43
CA GLU A 236 6.01 -3.33 7.15
C GLU A 236 5.19 -3.53 5.87
N SER A 237 4.42 -2.53 5.44
CA SER A 237 3.56 -2.58 4.26
C SER A 237 4.20 -2.08 2.95
N GLU A 238 5.44 -1.57 2.99
CA GLU A 238 6.13 -1.02 1.80
C GLU A 238 6.42 -2.09 0.73
N TYR A 239 6.56 -3.35 1.13
CA TYR A 239 6.91 -4.45 0.25
C TYR A 239 5.70 -5.32 -0.09
N ILE A 240 5.71 -5.91 -1.30
CA ILE A 240 4.68 -6.85 -1.77
C ILE A 240 4.47 -7.99 -0.76
N ASP A 241 5.57 -8.51 -0.22
CA ASP A 241 5.57 -9.40 0.94
C ASP A 241 5.98 -8.57 2.15
N PRO A 242 5.07 -8.34 3.13
CA PRO A 242 5.39 -7.57 4.31
C PRO A 242 6.63 -8.10 5.03
N VAL A 243 7.56 -7.20 5.34
CA VAL A 243 8.80 -7.53 6.05
C VAL A 243 8.72 -6.92 7.43
N GLU A 244 9.02 -7.73 8.45
CA GLU A 244 9.10 -7.24 9.84
C GLU A 244 10.12 -6.09 9.94
N ARG A 245 9.72 -5.01 10.62
CA ARG A 245 10.62 -3.88 10.88
C ARG A 245 11.80 -4.35 11.72
N LYS A 246 13.02 -4.08 11.23
CA LYS A 246 14.27 -4.33 11.97
C LYS A 246 14.93 -3.00 12.34
N ASP A 247 14.39 -2.34 13.35
CA ASP A 247 14.87 -1.05 13.83
C ASP A 247 14.96 -1.07 15.38
N PRO A 248 16.11 -1.50 15.93
CA PRO A 248 16.29 -1.61 17.38
C PRO A 248 16.14 -0.28 18.12
N PHE A 249 16.35 0.85 17.44
CA PHE A 249 16.18 2.17 18.03
C PHE A 249 14.70 2.50 18.20
N MET A 250 13.90 2.26 17.16
CA MET A 250 12.44 2.44 17.26
C MET A 250 11.81 1.45 18.24
N ASP A 251 12.27 0.20 18.26
CA ASP A 251 11.82 -0.80 19.24
C ASP A 251 12.12 -0.33 20.68
N ARG A 252 13.31 0.25 20.92
CA ARG A 252 13.66 0.81 22.23
C ARG A 252 12.77 1.99 22.62
N ILE A 253 12.43 2.88 21.68
CA ILE A 253 11.52 4.00 21.94
C ILE A 253 10.13 3.50 22.34
N GLU A 254 9.61 2.46 21.67
CA GLU A 254 8.32 1.85 21.99
C GLU A 254 8.34 1.20 23.40
N ASP A 255 9.43 0.53 23.76
CA ASP A 255 9.65 -0.01 25.10
C ASP A 255 9.69 1.10 26.17
N ASP A 256 10.44 2.18 25.92
CA ASP A 256 10.54 3.33 26.82
C ASP A 256 9.18 4.01 27.01
N PHE A 257 8.39 4.12 25.95
CA PHE A 257 7.02 4.62 26.01
C PHE A 257 6.14 3.75 26.91
N ALA A 258 6.19 2.42 26.78
CA ALA A 258 5.43 1.50 27.61
C ALA A 258 5.81 1.61 29.10
N ILE A 259 7.10 1.76 29.40
CA ILE A 259 7.60 1.99 30.76
C ILE A 259 7.03 3.30 31.33
N LEU A 260 7.12 4.40 30.58
CA LEU A 260 6.63 5.71 31.01
C LEU A 260 5.10 5.71 31.25
N ARG A 261 4.34 5.07 30.37
CA ARG A 261 2.89 4.88 30.54
C ARG A 261 2.59 4.11 31.83
N GLY A 262 3.28 2.99 32.06
CA GLY A 262 3.10 2.19 33.27
C GLY A 262 3.45 2.95 34.55
N LEU A 263 4.46 3.82 34.53
CA LEU A 263 4.79 4.69 35.66
C LEU A 263 3.70 5.74 35.91
N TYR A 264 3.14 6.33 34.85
CA TYR A 264 2.04 7.29 34.95
C TYR A 264 0.78 6.64 35.55
N GLU A 265 0.36 5.48 35.01
CA GLU A 265 -0.83 4.77 35.47
C GLU A 265 -0.68 4.27 36.92
N LYS A 266 0.49 3.74 37.30
CA LYS A 266 0.75 3.36 38.70
C LYS A 266 0.72 4.55 39.64
N ARG A 267 1.22 5.71 39.20
CA ARG A 267 1.15 6.95 39.99
C ARG A 267 -0.29 7.40 40.20
N ASP A 268 -1.17 7.30 39.21
CA ASP A 268 -2.59 7.62 39.39
C ASP A 268 -3.31 6.65 40.35
N ILE A 269 -2.82 5.41 40.51
CA ILE A 269 -3.38 4.42 41.45
C ILE A 269 -2.84 4.60 42.88
N GLU A 270 -1.55 4.93 43.04
CA GLU A 270 -0.90 5.03 44.36
C GLU A 270 -0.97 6.44 44.97
N THR A 271 -1.30 7.47 44.18
CA THR A 271 -1.44 8.84 44.69
C THR A 271 -2.92 9.18 44.88
N PRO A 272 -3.47 9.30 46.11
CA PRO A 272 -4.77 9.94 46.28
C PRO A 272 -4.64 11.35 45.71
N HIS A 273 -5.50 11.70 44.74
CA HIS A 273 -5.58 12.99 44.05
C HIS A 273 -4.88 14.12 44.81
N VAL A 274 -3.64 14.42 44.43
CA VAL A 274 -3.04 15.68 44.82
C VAL A 274 -3.76 16.72 43.99
N HIS A 275 -4.84 17.26 44.55
CA HIS A 275 -5.49 18.46 44.02
C HIS A 275 -4.40 19.51 43.79
N THR A 276 -4.04 19.74 42.52
CA THR A 276 -3.26 20.88 42.06
C THR A 276 -4.11 22.17 42.07
N GLY A 277 -5.03 22.27 43.03
CA GLY A 277 -5.70 23.51 43.39
C GLY A 277 -4.94 24.13 44.55
N HIS A 278 -4.64 25.42 44.46
CA HIS A 278 -4.22 26.20 45.63
C HIS A 278 -5.19 25.91 46.79
N ARG A 279 -4.73 25.19 47.83
CA ARG A 279 -5.55 24.94 49.02
C ARG A 279 -6.04 26.26 49.57
N THR A 280 -7.35 26.45 49.55
CA THR A 280 -7.96 27.65 50.09
C THR A 280 -7.75 27.69 51.60
N ASN A 281 -7.89 28.87 52.20
CA ASN A 281 -7.82 28.98 53.65
C ASN A 281 -8.92 28.17 54.35
N ALA A 282 -10.04 27.90 53.68
CA ALA A 282 -11.09 27.02 54.18
C ALA A 282 -10.64 25.56 54.24
N ASP A 283 -9.96 25.06 53.20
CA ASP A 283 -9.44 23.68 53.16
C ASP A 283 -8.32 23.46 54.18
N LYS A 284 -7.51 24.49 54.42
CA LYS A 284 -6.49 24.48 55.48
C LYS A 284 -7.14 24.43 56.86
N ARG A 285 -8.19 25.22 57.09
CA ARG A 285 -8.96 25.21 58.34
C ARG A 285 -9.62 23.84 58.58
N ALA A 286 -10.34 23.30 57.60
CA ALA A 286 -11.05 22.04 57.74
C ALA A 286 -10.10 20.89 58.11
N ALA A 287 -8.94 20.81 57.46
CA ALA A 287 -7.93 19.80 57.75
C ALA A 287 -7.30 19.94 59.15
N VAL A 288 -7.09 21.18 59.63
CA VAL A 288 -6.61 21.40 61.01
C VAL A 288 -7.64 20.95 62.03
N LEU A 289 -8.92 21.30 61.84
CA LEU A 289 -9.99 20.91 62.76
C LEU A 289 -10.18 19.39 62.78
N SER A 290 -10.20 18.74 61.61
CA SER A 290 -10.29 17.28 61.51
C SER A 290 -9.15 16.57 62.24
N MET A 291 -7.91 17.09 62.18
CA MET A 291 -6.77 16.52 62.91
C MET A 291 -6.85 16.74 64.42
N LEU A 292 -7.37 17.89 64.86
CA LEU A 292 -7.59 18.17 66.28
C LEU A 292 -8.69 17.27 66.87
N ASP A 293 -9.71 16.94 66.08
CA ASP A 293 -10.79 16.04 66.51
C ASP A 293 -10.34 14.57 66.51
N ALA A 294 -9.60 14.13 65.49
CA ALA A 294 -9.19 12.74 65.35
C ALA A 294 -8.00 12.35 66.24
N GLN A 295 -7.07 13.28 66.50
CA GLN A 295 -5.80 13.03 67.20
C GLN A 295 -5.45 14.21 68.14
N PRO A 296 -6.28 14.46 69.18
CA PRO A 296 -6.13 15.62 70.07
C PRO A 296 -4.79 15.64 70.82
N GLU A 297 -4.18 14.49 71.07
CA GLU A 297 -2.90 14.33 71.77
C GLU A 297 -1.67 14.79 70.97
N LEU A 298 -1.79 14.99 69.66
CA LEU A 298 -0.66 15.45 68.86
C LEU A 298 -0.27 16.90 69.18
N SER A 299 1.04 17.16 69.18
CA SER A 299 1.55 18.53 69.34
C SER A 299 1.20 19.40 68.12
N ASP A 300 1.04 20.71 68.35
CA ASP A 300 0.74 21.68 67.28
C ASP A 300 1.78 21.69 66.16
N ARG A 301 3.05 21.37 66.47
CA ARG A 301 4.13 21.24 65.49
C ARG A 301 3.94 20.02 64.59
N GLU A 302 3.47 18.90 65.14
CA GLU A 302 3.25 17.68 64.36
C GLU A 302 2.00 17.79 63.47
N ILE A 303 0.92 18.40 63.97
CA ILE A 303 -0.26 18.70 63.15
C ILE A 303 0.10 19.70 62.04
N SER A 304 0.87 20.74 62.36
CA SER A 304 1.39 21.72 61.39
C SER A 304 2.16 21.05 60.25
N ARG A 305 3.05 20.10 60.57
CA ARG A 305 3.84 19.34 59.59
C ARG A 305 2.95 18.51 58.66
N ARG A 306 1.93 17.84 59.21
CA ARG A 306 1.02 16.97 58.43
C ARG A 306 0.05 17.76 57.55
N VAL A 307 -0.41 18.92 58.04
CA VAL A 307 -1.43 19.72 57.35
C VAL A 307 -0.82 20.81 56.46
N GLY A 308 0.45 21.19 56.64
CA GLY A 308 1.10 22.22 55.83
C GLY A 308 0.66 23.66 56.19
N VAL A 309 0.49 23.93 57.48
CA VAL A 309 0.16 25.26 58.04
C VAL A 309 1.17 25.64 59.13
N SER A 310 1.21 26.89 59.61
CA SER A 310 2.11 27.26 60.71
C SER A 310 1.64 26.67 62.06
N PRO A 311 2.55 26.30 63.00
CA PRO A 311 2.18 25.80 64.32
C PRO A 311 1.30 26.79 65.10
N GLN A 312 1.52 28.10 64.91
CA GLN A 312 0.71 29.16 65.50
C GLN A 312 -0.75 29.13 65.01
N THR A 313 -0.98 28.75 63.75
CA THR A 313 -2.33 28.59 63.19
C THR A 313 -3.06 27.45 63.88
N VAL A 314 -2.39 26.31 64.09
CA VAL A 314 -2.97 25.16 64.81
C VAL A 314 -3.32 25.52 66.25
N GLY A 315 -2.38 26.14 66.98
CA GLY A 315 -2.60 26.55 68.37
C GLY A 315 -3.74 27.57 68.54
N ASN A 316 -3.93 28.47 67.56
CA ASN A 316 -5.07 29.39 67.54
C ASN A 316 -6.41 28.65 67.38
N TRP A 317 -6.48 27.64 66.51
CA TRP A 317 -7.70 26.84 66.34
C TRP A 317 -7.98 25.98 67.56
N ARG A 318 -6.95 25.34 68.14
CA ARG A 318 -7.08 24.53 69.36
C ARG A 318 -7.63 25.34 70.54
N ARG A 319 -7.17 26.59 70.73
CA ARG A 319 -7.73 27.48 71.77
C ARG A 319 -9.18 27.86 71.51
N ARG A 320 -9.55 28.05 70.24
CA ARG A 320 -10.93 28.40 69.85
C ARG A 320 -11.90 27.24 70.01
N THR A 321 -11.46 26.00 69.75
CA THR A 321 -12.29 24.80 69.95
C THR A 321 -12.40 24.40 71.42
N ALA A 322 -11.37 24.64 72.23
CA ALA A 322 -11.43 24.40 73.69
C ALA A 322 -12.26 25.45 74.45
N ALA A 323 -12.56 26.59 73.84
CA ALA A 323 -13.37 27.68 74.41
C ALA A 323 -14.82 27.69 73.92
N ALA A 324 -15.20 26.73 73.06
CA ALA A 324 -16.55 26.49 72.56
C ALA A 324 -17.14 25.27 73.26
#